data_AF-Q6CUI2-F1
#
_entry.id   AF-Q6CUI2-F1
#
_cell.length_a   1.000
_cell.length_b   1.000
_cell.length_c   1.000
_cell.angle_alpha   90.00
_cell.angle_beta   90.00
_cell.angle_gamma   90.00
#
_symmetry.space_group_name_H-M   'P 1'
#
loop_
_entity.id
_entity.type
_entity.pdbx_description
1 polymer ?
#
loop_
_entity_poly.entity_id
_entity_poly.type
_entity_poly.pdbx_seq_one_letter_code
_entity_poly.pdbx_strand_id
1 'polypeptide(L)'
;MPLSIAEHLNRIHYKIETKPSVARSHCPQYPSMFSIFPRRFLPRLVHNYRPLCKYSVLQQPLLPDDFMNKLPEKLISRGNGLKPTTAANQLDTLYLHNKLVQNGFTSEQGNVIIDLLLDTLDQDFFRTYNDKFLRKMELENQSHLFNAAETELKYAVQNSREQSLNERTLELMQLDRDLNSFNDQLNELIINLLTKDSKVEFNDRKIENTLLHRDINLRLKDCNNKIGTKINGHIKSEIENLRWQTTRSGLLAVLILVFFIMSGVSISKRINTENGKPVEVILHTVDPEESDLESLLSDDEQGNVRSGKNNNASSC
;
A
#
# COMPACT_ATOMS: atom_id res chain seq x y z
N MET A 1 54.55 -1.33 -25.96
CA MET A 1 53.24 -0.66 -25.85
C MET A 1 52.49 -1.32 -24.71
N PRO A 2 52.47 -0.71 -23.51
CA PRO A 2 51.29 0.08 -23.11
C PRO A 2 51.65 1.23 -22.13
N LEU A 3 51.56 2.48 -22.57
CA LEU A 3 51.75 3.64 -21.67
C LEU A 3 50.76 4.78 -21.91
N SER A 4 49.70 4.54 -22.70
CA SER A 4 48.79 5.60 -23.16
C SER A 4 47.46 5.69 -22.39
N ILE A 5 47.13 4.70 -21.53
CA ILE A 5 45.81 4.64 -20.89
C ILE A 5 45.79 5.37 -19.53
N ALA A 6 46.92 5.44 -18.82
CA ALA A 6 46.98 6.09 -17.50
C ALA A 6 46.91 7.63 -17.58
N GLU A 7 47.42 8.24 -18.67
CA GLU A 7 47.39 9.69 -18.85
C GLU A 7 46.00 10.22 -19.24
N HIS A 8 45.16 9.40 -19.89
CA HIS A 8 43.83 9.83 -20.31
C HIS A 8 42.81 9.87 -19.17
N LEU A 9 42.97 9.02 -18.14
CA LEU A 9 42.06 8.99 -16.99
C LEU A 9 42.31 10.15 -16.01
N ASN A 10 43.54 10.63 -15.90
CA ASN A 10 43.86 11.75 -15.00
C ASN A 10 43.38 13.11 -15.56
N ARG A 11 43.15 13.20 -16.88
CA ARG A 11 42.63 14.41 -17.53
C ARG A 11 41.11 14.57 -17.40
N ILE A 12 40.38 13.49 -17.13
CA ILE A 12 38.91 13.52 -16.99
C ILE A 12 38.51 13.87 -15.55
N HIS A 13 39.34 13.53 -14.55
CA HIS A 13 39.03 13.79 -13.15
C HIS A 13 39.24 15.27 -12.71
N TYR A 14 40.00 16.05 -13.47
CA TYR A 14 40.28 17.47 -13.15
C TYR A 14 39.28 18.47 -13.75
N LYS A 15 38.23 18.02 -14.45
CA LYS A 15 37.29 18.91 -15.17
C LYS A 15 35.88 19.00 -14.57
N ILE A 16 35.69 18.55 -13.33
CA ILE A 16 34.37 18.56 -12.67
C ILE A 16 34.25 19.62 -11.54
N GLU A 17 35.35 20.20 -11.06
CA GLU A 17 35.28 21.29 -10.07
C GLU A 17 35.68 22.62 -10.69
N THR A 18 34.69 23.45 -10.99
CA THR A 18 34.72 24.92 -10.88
C THR A 18 33.48 25.52 -11.56
N LYS A 19 32.37 25.68 -10.82
CA LYS A 19 31.43 26.81 -10.99
C LYS A 19 30.53 26.95 -9.73
N PRO A 20 30.74 27.97 -8.89
CA PRO A 20 29.68 28.46 -8.02
C PRO A 20 28.86 29.50 -8.80
N SER A 21 27.67 29.11 -9.29
CA SER A 21 26.74 30.05 -9.92
C SER A 21 25.68 30.49 -8.90
N VAL A 22 25.90 31.69 -8.38
CA VAL A 22 24.89 32.57 -7.80
C VAL A 22 23.68 32.64 -8.74
N ALA A 23 22.49 32.27 -8.25
CA ALA A 23 21.24 32.48 -8.99
C ALA A 23 20.25 33.23 -8.11
N ARG A 24 20.08 34.50 -8.49
CA ARG A 24 19.14 35.50 -8.00
C ARG A 24 17.69 35.02 -8.14
N SER A 25 16.90 35.42 -7.16
CA SER A 25 15.46 35.66 -7.22
C SER A 25 15.01 36.27 -8.56
N HIS A 26 14.07 35.63 -9.25
CA HIS A 26 13.07 36.30 -10.10
C HIS A 26 11.88 35.37 -10.35
N CYS A 27 10.72 35.78 -9.84
CA CYS A 27 9.42 35.33 -10.34
C CYS A 27 9.23 35.79 -11.79
N PRO A 28 8.44 35.06 -12.58
CA PRO A 28 7.58 35.72 -13.54
C PRO A 28 6.10 35.34 -13.38
N GLN A 29 5.31 36.39 -13.58
CA GLN A 29 3.87 36.52 -13.67
C GLN A 29 3.20 35.50 -14.63
N TYR A 30 1.96 35.14 -14.30
CA TYR A 30 0.96 34.45 -15.13
C TYR A 30 0.80 35.02 -16.56
N PRO A 31 0.18 34.25 -17.47
CA PRO A 31 -1.21 34.58 -17.76
C PRO A 31 -2.17 33.38 -17.80
N SER A 32 -3.42 33.74 -17.51
CA SER A 32 -4.66 32.97 -17.48
C SER A 32 -5.13 32.47 -18.85
N MET A 33 -5.74 31.28 -18.88
CA MET A 33 -6.90 31.04 -19.75
C MET A 33 -7.94 30.12 -19.08
N PHE A 34 -9.18 30.59 -19.14
CA PHE A 34 -10.49 29.96 -18.93
C PHE A 34 -10.53 28.48 -19.37
N SER A 35 -11.37 27.55 -18.86
CA SER A 35 -12.77 27.65 -18.45
C SER A 35 -13.31 26.29 -17.95
N ILE A 36 -14.16 26.33 -16.91
CA ILE A 36 -15.48 25.65 -16.80
C ILE A 36 -15.57 24.13 -16.43
N PHE A 37 -16.47 23.86 -15.45
CA PHE A 37 -17.18 22.62 -15.02
C PHE A 37 -16.60 21.76 -13.85
N PRO A 38 -17.46 21.10 -13.02
CA PRO A 38 -17.94 21.65 -11.76
C PRO A 38 -17.49 20.88 -10.50
N ARG A 39 -17.67 21.56 -9.36
CA ARG A 39 -17.48 21.07 -7.98
C ARG A 39 -18.22 19.76 -7.70
N ARG A 40 -17.49 18.75 -7.23
CA ARG A 40 -18.01 17.74 -6.29
C ARG A 40 -17.03 17.56 -5.15
N PHE A 41 -17.62 17.47 -3.96
CA PHE A 41 -17.03 17.25 -2.64
C PHE A 41 -15.87 16.25 -2.66
N LEU A 42 -14.71 16.68 -2.13
CA LEU A 42 -13.67 15.78 -1.62
C LEU A 42 -13.57 16.02 -0.11
N PRO A 43 -13.58 14.97 0.73
CA PRO A 43 -13.37 15.11 2.15
C PRO A 43 -11.92 15.51 2.43
N ARG A 44 -11.81 16.40 3.41
CA ARG A 44 -10.63 17.05 3.94
C ARG A 44 -9.63 16.02 4.46
N LEU A 45 -8.66 15.61 3.64
CA LEU A 45 -7.44 14.95 4.13
C LEU A 45 -6.67 15.99 4.95
N VAL A 46 -6.77 15.89 6.27
CA VAL A 46 -5.93 16.63 7.21
C VAL A 46 -4.53 16.04 7.08
N HIS A 47 -3.77 16.64 6.17
CA HIS A 47 -2.36 16.40 5.98
C HIS A 47 -1.63 16.98 7.19
N ASN A 48 -1.50 16.17 8.25
CA ASN A 48 -0.58 16.45 9.34
C ASN A 48 0.84 16.12 8.88
N TYR A 49 1.38 16.94 7.97
CA TYR A 49 2.82 17.11 7.92
C TYR A 49 3.23 17.81 9.22
N ARG A 50 3.57 17.03 10.25
CA ARG A 50 4.34 17.57 11.36
C ARG A 50 5.69 18.01 10.83
N PRO A 51 6.12 19.25 11.10
CA PRO A 51 7.43 19.69 10.68
C PRO A 51 8.49 18.99 11.52
N LEU A 52 9.48 18.41 10.82
CA LEU A 52 10.89 18.38 11.18
C LEU A 52 11.19 18.28 12.70
N CYS A 53 11.31 17.06 13.20
CA CYS A 53 12.24 16.84 14.29
C CYS A 53 13.65 17.04 13.73
N LYS A 54 14.13 18.29 13.76
CA LYS A 54 15.56 18.56 13.85
C LYS A 54 16.03 17.84 15.11
N TYR A 55 16.54 16.61 14.97
CA TYR A 55 17.34 16.01 16.01
C TYR A 55 18.63 16.81 16.06
N SER A 56 18.63 17.83 16.90
CA SER A 56 19.83 18.36 17.51
C SER A 56 20.42 17.25 18.38
N VAL A 57 21.07 16.28 17.74
CA VAL A 57 22.09 15.47 18.41
C VAL A 57 23.09 16.49 18.93
N LEU A 58 23.39 16.39 20.22
CA LEU A 58 24.22 17.34 20.94
C LEU A 58 25.44 17.69 20.09
N GLN A 59 25.46 18.95 19.64
CA GLN A 59 26.59 19.55 18.95
C GLN A 59 27.72 19.67 19.99
N GLN A 60 28.35 18.55 20.32
CA GLN A 60 29.74 18.60 20.74
C GLN A 60 30.55 19.03 19.53
N PRO A 61 31.57 19.86 19.73
CA PRO A 61 32.06 20.73 18.69
C PRO A 61 32.60 19.85 17.57
N LEU A 62 31.99 20.00 16.38
CA LEU A 62 32.71 19.79 15.14
C LEU A 62 34.06 20.46 15.35
N LEU A 63 35.12 19.65 15.23
CA LEU A 63 36.49 20.12 15.26
C LEU A 63 36.51 21.44 14.48
N PRO A 64 36.90 22.57 15.10
CA PRO A 64 36.87 23.85 14.39
C PRO A 64 37.62 23.64 13.07
N ASP A 65 37.07 24.06 11.92
CA ASP A 65 37.76 23.94 10.61
C ASP A 65 39.20 24.52 10.66
N ASP A 66 39.44 25.38 11.65
CA ASP A 66 40.66 26.06 11.97
C ASP A 66 41.67 25.22 12.80
N PHE A 67 41.27 24.09 13.37
CA PHE A 67 42.15 23.26 14.20
C PHE A 67 43.33 22.73 13.38
N MET A 68 43.06 22.15 12.20
CA MET A 68 44.11 21.62 11.33
C MET A 68 45.00 22.72 10.75
N ASN A 69 44.44 23.90 10.51
CA ASN A 69 45.18 25.05 9.99
C ASN A 69 46.07 25.71 11.06
N LYS A 70 45.61 25.72 12.33
CA LYS A 70 46.36 26.29 13.48
C LYS A 70 47.22 25.27 14.21
N LEU A 71 47.07 23.98 13.94
CA LEU A 71 47.91 22.93 14.50
C LEU A 71 49.41 23.20 14.30
N PRO A 72 49.91 23.48 13.08
CA PRO A 72 51.33 23.76 12.87
C PRO A 72 51.80 24.98 13.67
N GLU A 73 51.01 26.06 13.70
CA GLU A 73 51.33 27.27 14.47
C GLU A 73 51.39 27.00 15.99
N LYS A 74 50.45 26.20 16.51
CA LYS A 74 50.41 25.83 17.93
C LYS A 74 51.59 24.93 18.33
N LEU A 75 51.99 24.01 17.45
CA LEU A 75 53.15 23.14 17.66
C LEU A 75 54.46 23.94 17.69
N ILE A 76 54.61 24.89 16.76
CA ILE A 76 55.78 25.78 16.70
C ILE A 76 55.81 26.73 17.92
N SER A 77 54.69 27.38 18.25
CA SER A 77 54.61 28.32 19.37
C SER A 77 54.86 27.66 20.72
N ARG A 78 54.44 26.41 20.91
CA ARG A 78 54.66 25.64 22.14
C ARG A 78 56.06 25.01 22.18
N GLY A 79 56.70 24.93 21.02
CA GLY A 79 58.03 24.39 20.80
C GLY A 79 59.19 25.31 21.15
N ASN A 80 58.96 26.59 21.41
CA ASN A 80 60.02 27.55 21.68
C ASN A 80 60.86 27.08 22.89
N GLY A 81 62.06 26.60 22.56
CA GLY A 81 62.89 25.76 23.40
C GLY A 81 63.38 26.40 24.70
N LEU A 82 63.78 25.52 25.61
CA LEU A 82 64.43 25.89 26.87
C LEU A 82 65.67 26.74 26.59
N LYS A 83 65.92 27.74 27.45
CA LYS A 83 67.13 28.57 27.36
C LYS A 83 68.36 27.72 27.67
N PRO A 84 69.49 27.92 26.96
CA PRO A 84 70.73 27.20 27.24
C PRO A 84 71.23 27.51 28.65
N THR A 85 71.77 26.48 29.30
CA THR A 85 72.32 26.57 30.65
C THR A 85 73.78 26.98 30.60
N THR A 86 74.14 28.13 31.16
CA THR A 86 75.53 28.62 31.23
C THR A 86 76.17 28.23 32.56
N ALA A 87 77.50 28.07 32.60
CA ALA A 87 78.26 27.85 33.82
C ALA A 87 77.95 28.89 34.89
N ALA A 88 77.82 30.17 34.50
CA ALA A 88 77.46 31.26 35.39
C ALA A 88 76.07 31.10 36.06
N ASN A 89 75.13 30.37 35.45
CA ASN A 89 73.81 30.10 36.02
C ASN A 89 73.80 28.89 36.96
N GLN A 90 74.83 28.04 36.93
CA GLN A 90 74.89 26.80 37.70
C GLN A 90 75.96 26.83 38.80
N LEU A 91 77.00 27.66 38.65
CA LEU A 91 78.06 27.83 39.64
C LEU A 91 77.79 29.04 40.54
N ASP A 92 78.00 28.86 41.85
CA ASP A 92 78.03 29.98 42.80
C ASP A 92 79.40 30.67 42.76
N THR A 93 79.48 31.74 41.98
CA THR A 93 80.71 32.55 41.81
C THR A 93 81.15 33.23 43.09
N LEU A 94 80.20 33.63 43.97
CA LEU A 94 80.51 34.27 45.24
C LEU A 94 81.12 33.29 46.24
N TYR A 95 80.61 32.06 46.29
CA TYR A 95 81.20 31.02 47.15
C TYR A 95 82.62 30.67 46.72
N LEU A 96 82.87 30.50 45.42
CA LEU A 96 84.21 30.24 44.88
C LEU A 96 85.17 31.40 45.15
N HIS A 97 84.70 32.64 45.00
CA HIS A 97 85.51 33.83 45.27
C HIS A 97 85.94 33.90 46.72
N ASN A 98 85.00 33.73 47.65
CA ASN A 98 85.29 33.72 49.08
C ASN A 98 86.27 32.61 49.46
N LYS A 99 86.15 31.43 48.85
CA LYS A 99 87.07 30.31 49.08
C LYS A 99 88.48 30.61 48.55
N LEU A 100 88.61 31.29 47.41
CA LEU A 100 89.91 31.70 46.87
C LEU A 100 90.58 32.75 47.78
N VAL A 101 89.82 33.74 48.24
CA VAL A 101 90.32 34.77 49.16
C VAL A 101 90.77 34.17 50.50
N GLN A 102 90.03 33.20 51.04
CA GLN A 102 90.41 32.48 52.27
C GLN A 102 91.72 31.69 52.12
N ASN A 103 92.05 31.24 50.90
CA ASN A 103 93.28 30.48 50.62
C ASN A 103 94.48 31.38 50.25
N GLY A 104 94.38 32.70 50.48
CA GLY A 104 95.50 33.63 50.30
C GLY A 104 95.63 34.25 48.91
N PHE A 105 94.65 34.06 48.01
CA PHE A 105 94.60 34.76 46.73
C PHE A 105 94.06 36.19 46.92
N THR A 106 94.58 37.14 46.15
CA THR A 106 94.02 38.50 46.12
C THR A 106 92.65 38.50 45.42
N SER A 107 91.78 39.44 45.80
CA SER A 107 90.41 39.54 45.26
C SER A 107 90.39 39.68 43.73
N GLU A 108 91.35 40.41 43.17
CA GLU A 108 91.54 40.60 41.72
C GLU A 108 91.92 39.27 41.02
N GLN A 109 92.87 38.53 41.58
CA GLN A 109 93.28 37.23 41.05
C GLN A 109 92.17 36.19 41.14
N GLY A 110 91.38 36.22 42.22
CA GLY A 110 90.23 35.34 42.41
C GLY A 110 89.16 35.53 41.32
N ASN A 111 88.84 36.78 40.96
CA ASN A 111 87.92 37.08 39.87
C ASN A 111 88.42 36.53 38.53
N VAL A 112 89.69 36.75 38.18
CA VAL A 112 90.27 36.26 36.92
C VAL A 112 90.25 34.72 36.84
N ILE A 113 90.54 34.04 37.95
CA ILE A 113 90.50 32.57 38.01
C ILE A 113 89.07 32.07 37.81
N ILE A 114 88.08 32.73 38.40
CA ILE A 114 86.67 32.37 38.25
C ILE A 114 86.19 32.62 36.83
N ASP A 115 86.54 33.77 36.22
CA ASP A 115 86.18 34.08 34.85
C ASP A 115 86.78 33.06 33.87
N LEU A 116 88.04 32.66 34.08
CA LEU A 116 88.69 31.65 33.25
C LEU A 116 88.13 30.24 33.46
N LEU A 117 87.74 29.91 34.69
CA LEU A 117 87.03 28.67 35.01
C LEU A 117 85.65 28.62 34.33
N LEU A 118 84.91 29.73 34.38
CA LEU A 118 83.60 29.86 33.74
C LEU A 118 83.71 29.69 32.22
N ASP A 119 84.65 30.38 31.58
CA ASP A 119 84.87 30.28 30.12
C ASP A 119 85.28 28.85 29.70
N THR A 120 86.18 28.21 30.46
CA THR A 120 86.60 26.82 30.19
C THR A 120 85.42 25.85 30.34
N LEU A 121 84.62 25.97 31.40
CA LEU A 121 83.44 25.13 31.61
C LEU A 121 82.38 25.36 30.52
N ASP A 122 82.18 26.61 30.11
CA ASP A 122 81.22 26.96 29.07
C ASP A 122 81.62 26.35 27.71
N GLN A 123 82.89 26.45 27.34
CA GLN A 123 83.39 25.94 26.06
C GLN A 123 83.42 24.42 26.00
N ASP A 124 83.96 23.76 27.03
CA ASP A 124 84.21 22.31 26.99
C ASP A 124 82.97 21.49 27.37
N PHE A 125 82.25 21.91 28.40
CA PHE A 125 81.15 21.13 28.97
C PHE A 125 79.78 21.66 28.57
N PHE A 126 79.44 22.90 28.92
CA PHE A 126 78.08 23.41 28.74
C PHE A 126 77.69 23.54 27.27
N ARG A 127 78.62 23.91 26.38
CA ARG A 127 78.34 23.94 24.93
C ARG A 127 77.88 22.57 24.41
N THR A 128 78.66 21.51 24.70
CA THR A 128 78.35 20.15 24.24
C THR A 128 77.12 19.58 24.94
N TYR A 129 76.98 19.85 26.24
CA TYR A 129 75.84 19.42 27.04
C TYR A 129 74.54 20.04 26.55
N ASN A 130 74.48 21.37 26.42
CA ASN A 130 73.31 22.08 25.93
C ASN A 130 72.95 21.63 24.52
N ASP A 131 73.92 21.53 23.62
CA ASP A 131 73.65 21.11 22.25
C ASP A 131 73.07 19.69 22.18
N LYS A 132 73.57 18.72 22.95
CA LYS A 132 72.99 17.36 22.96
C LYS A 132 71.68 17.27 23.73
N PHE A 133 71.61 17.86 24.92
CA PHE A 133 70.47 17.76 25.81
C PHE A 133 69.29 18.59 25.33
N LEU A 134 69.50 19.85 24.92
CA LEU A 134 68.43 20.69 24.39
C LEU A 134 67.87 20.09 23.10
N ARG A 135 68.71 19.62 22.18
CA ARG A 135 68.23 18.97 20.95
C ARG A 135 67.42 17.71 21.25
N LYS A 136 67.88 16.86 22.18
CA LYS A 136 67.15 15.65 22.56
C LYS A 136 65.81 15.99 23.24
N MET A 137 65.81 16.91 24.20
CA MET A 137 64.61 17.34 24.91
C MET A 137 63.62 18.04 23.98
N GLU A 138 64.11 18.87 23.07
CA GLU A 138 63.29 19.52 22.05
C GLU A 138 62.67 18.48 21.11
N LEU A 139 63.46 17.51 20.62
CA LEU A 139 62.96 16.43 19.78
C LEU A 139 61.90 15.58 20.51
N GLU A 140 62.12 15.24 21.78
CA GLU A 140 61.16 14.50 22.60
C GLU A 140 59.88 15.30 22.83
N ASN A 141 60.00 16.59 23.17
CA ASN A 141 58.84 17.47 23.34
C ASN A 141 58.04 17.62 22.05
N GLN A 142 58.70 17.84 20.91
CA GLN A 142 58.04 17.90 19.60
C GLN A 142 57.36 16.58 19.24
N SER A 143 58.01 15.45 19.50
CA SER A 143 57.43 14.12 19.30
C SER A 143 56.19 13.91 20.18
N HIS A 144 56.23 14.31 21.44
CA HIS A 144 55.07 14.24 22.34
C HIS A 144 53.90 15.10 21.83
N LEU A 145 54.17 16.33 21.39
CA LEU A 145 53.15 17.21 20.84
C LEU A 145 52.57 16.67 19.53
N PHE A 146 53.41 16.09 18.67
CA PHE A 146 52.98 15.45 17.44
C PHE A 146 52.10 14.23 17.71
N ASN A 147 52.50 13.35 18.62
CA ASN A 147 51.71 12.17 19.00
C ASN A 147 50.36 12.56 19.63
N ALA A 148 50.33 13.63 20.42
CA ALA A 148 49.08 14.16 20.96
C ALA A 148 48.16 14.67 19.85
N ALA A 149 48.70 15.45 18.91
CA ALA A 149 47.96 15.94 17.75
C ALA A 149 47.47 14.82 16.82
N GLU A 150 48.28 13.79 16.60
CA GLU A 150 47.92 12.60 15.83
C GLU A 150 46.74 11.87 16.48
N THR A 151 46.80 11.68 17.80
CA THR A 151 45.73 11.02 18.56
C THR A 151 44.43 11.82 18.52
N GLU A 152 44.53 13.14 18.65
CA GLU A 152 43.40 14.06 18.52
C GLU A 152 42.79 14.01 17.12
N LEU A 153 43.62 14.02 16.07
CA LEU A 153 43.15 13.90 14.69
C LEU A 153 42.47 12.55 14.43
N LYS A 154 43.08 11.45 14.89
CA LYS A 154 42.51 10.11 14.74
C LYS A 154 41.16 10.01 15.44
N TYR A 155 41.06 10.56 16.65
CA TYR A 155 39.80 10.63 17.39
C TYR A 155 38.76 11.47 16.64
N ALA A 156 39.15 12.63 16.10
CA ALA A 156 38.25 13.50 15.33
C ALA A 156 37.71 12.79 14.07
N VAL A 157 38.56 12.10 13.32
CA VAL A 157 38.17 11.34 12.13
C VAL A 157 37.25 10.18 12.50
N GLN A 158 37.57 9.44 13.56
CA GLN A 158 36.72 8.33 14.01
C GLN A 158 35.35 8.84 14.45
N ASN A 159 35.31 9.88 15.28
CA ASN A 159 34.07 10.48 15.76
C ASN A 159 33.21 11.02 14.60
N SER A 160 33.82 11.68 13.61
CA SER A 160 33.11 12.15 12.40
C SER A 160 32.50 11.01 11.59
N ARG A 161 33.24 9.90 11.44
CA ARG A 161 32.74 8.70 10.76
C ARG A 161 31.58 8.05 11.53
N GLU A 162 31.73 7.90 12.84
CA GLU A 162 30.69 7.33 13.70
C GLU A 162 29.42 8.19 13.68
N GLN A 163 29.55 9.51 13.75
CA GLN A 163 28.43 10.43 13.63
C GLN A 163 27.73 10.29 12.27
N SER A 164 28.49 10.26 11.18
CA SER A 164 27.93 10.07 9.83
C SER A 164 27.21 8.73 9.70
N LEU A 165 27.79 7.64 10.21
CA LEU A 165 27.17 6.31 10.19
C LEU A 165 25.88 6.27 11.03
N ASN A 166 25.87 6.92 12.19
CA ASN A 166 24.70 6.99 13.04
C ASN A 166 23.56 7.77 12.37
N GLU A 167 23.87 8.92 11.74
CA GLU A 167 22.91 9.69 10.97
C GLU A 167 22.29 8.85 9.85
N ARG A 168 23.11 8.16 9.05
CA ARG A 168 22.63 7.25 8.00
C ARG A 168 21.77 6.12 8.55
N THR A 169 22.16 5.55 9.69
CA THR A 169 21.40 4.48 10.34
C THR A 169 20.02 4.98 10.77
N LEU A 170 19.95 6.20 11.31
CA LEU A 170 18.68 6.83 11.69
C LEU A 170 17.81 7.13 10.47
N GLU A 171 18.39 7.63 9.38
CA GLU A 171 17.67 7.82 8.10
C GLU A 171 17.08 6.50 7.58
N LEU A 172 17.85 5.41 7.61
CA LEU A 172 17.39 4.08 7.20
C LEU A 172 16.27 3.55 8.09
N MET A 173 16.38 3.71 9.42
CA MET A 173 15.32 3.32 10.35
C MET A 173 14.03 4.10 10.12
N GLN A 174 14.13 5.39 9.80
CA GLN A 174 12.97 6.20 9.45
C GLN A 174 12.33 5.70 8.15
N LEU A 175 13.13 5.45 7.11
CA LEU A 175 12.63 4.95 5.83
C LEU A 175 11.94 3.58 5.99
N ASP A 176 12.52 2.68 6.77
CA ASP A 176 11.93 1.37 7.06
C ASP A 176 10.56 1.50 7.76
N ARG A 177 10.48 2.39 8.75
CA ARG A 177 9.20 2.70 9.42
C ARG A 177 8.16 3.27 8.46
N ASP A 178 8.56 4.17 7.56
CA ASP A 178 7.66 4.77 6.57
C ASP A 178 7.18 3.71 5.56
N LEU A 179 8.07 2.84 5.09
CA LEU A 179 7.74 1.72 4.22
C LEU A 179 6.74 0.77 4.89
N ASN A 180 7.00 0.37 6.13
CA ASN A 180 6.10 -0.48 6.90
C ASN A 180 4.73 0.18 7.08
N SER A 181 4.70 1.47 7.39
CA SER A 181 3.44 2.22 7.48
C SER A 181 2.68 2.25 6.15
N PHE A 182 3.37 2.44 5.02
CA PHE A 182 2.73 2.38 3.71
C PHE A 182 2.23 0.98 3.37
N ASN A 183 2.98 -0.06 3.72
CA ASN A 183 2.55 -1.44 3.54
C ASN A 183 1.27 -1.74 4.33
N ASP A 184 1.20 -1.30 5.58
CA ASP A 184 -0.01 -1.45 6.41
C ASP A 184 -1.20 -0.71 5.82
N GLN A 185 -1.00 0.54 5.36
CA GLN A 185 -2.04 1.31 4.67
C GLN A 185 -2.51 0.63 3.38
N LEU A 186 -1.58 0.10 2.57
CA LEU A 186 -1.93 -0.64 1.35
C LEU A 186 -2.71 -1.91 1.67
N ASN A 187 -2.30 -2.66 2.69
CA ASN A 187 -3.03 -3.85 3.13
C ASN A 187 -4.43 -3.49 3.63
N GLU A 188 -4.56 -2.42 4.42
CA GLU A 188 -5.86 -1.90 4.86
C GLU A 188 -6.74 -1.53 3.67
N LEU A 189 -6.21 -0.80 2.68
CA LEU A 189 -6.94 -0.41 1.47
C LEU A 189 -7.36 -1.63 0.65
N ILE A 190 -6.48 -2.62 0.47
CA ILE A 190 -6.79 -3.84 -0.27
C ILE A 190 -7.89 -4.63 0.44
N ILE A 191 -7.79 -4.79 1.77
CA ILE A 191 -8.80 -5.54 2.53
C ILE A 191 -10.15 -4.80 2.49
N ASN A 192 -10.15 -3.50 2.77
CA ASN A 192 -11.38 -2.70 2.83
C ASN A 192 -12.02 -2.53 1.45
N LEU A 193 -11.32 -1.95 0.48
CA LEU A 193 -11.92 -1.70 -0.84
C LEU A 193 -12.12 -3.00 -1.61
N LEU A 194 -11.07 -3.80 -1.75
CA LEU A 194 -11.16 -4.93 -2.68
C LEU A 194 -12.02 -6.05 -2.12
N THR A 195 -11.81 -6.43 -0.85
CA THR A 195 -12.49 -7.62 -0.34
C THR A 195 -13.84 -7.31 0.27
N LYS A 196 -13.97 -6.23 1.05
CA LYS A 196 -15.21 -5.92 1.73
C LYS A 196 -16.21 -5.30 0.76
N ASP A 197 -15.84 -4.28 -0.01
CA ASP A 197 -16.80 -3.65 -0.92
C ASP A 197 -17.22 -4.61 -2.04
N SER A 198 -16.30 -5.41 -2.59
CA SER A 198 -16.68 -6.46 -3.57
C SER A 198 -17.62 -7.51 -2.98
N LYS A 199 -17.41 -7.94 -1.73
CA LYS A 199 -18.34 -8.86 -1.05
C LYS A 199 -19.71 -8.23 -0.80
N VAL A 200 -19.75 -6.95 -0.44
CA VAL A 200 -21.01 -6.22 -0.27
C VAL A 200 -21.74 -6.13 -1.60
N GLU A 201 -21.08 -5.68 -2.66
CA GLU A 201 -21.68 -5.58 -3.99
C GLU A 201 -22.18 -6.94 -4.50
N PHE A 202 -21.38 -8.01 -4.32
CA PHE A 202 -21.79 -9.35 -4.72
C PHE A 202 -23.05 -9.81 -3.96
N ASN A 203 -23.13 -9.55 -2.66
CA ASN A 203 -24.30 -9.87 -1.86
C ASN A 203 -25.52 -9.05 -2.28
N ASP A 204 -25.35 -7.76 -2.56
CA ASP A 204 -26.43 -6.90 -3.06
C ASP A 204 -26.98 -7.42 -4.39
N ARG A 205 -26.10 -7.81 -5.33
CA ARG A 205 -26.53 -8.41 -6.61
C ARG A 205 -27.25 -9.74 -6.42
N LYS A 206 -26.80 -10.57 -5.47
CA LYS A 206 -27.49 -11.83 -5.13
C LYS A 206 -28.87 -11.58 -4.55
N ILE A 207 -29.01 -10.59 -3.67
CA ILE A 207 -30.30 -10.20 -3.08
C ILE A 207 -31.22 -9.64 -4.15
N GLU A 208 -30.74 -8.70 -4.97
CA GLU A 208 -31.49 -8.13 -6.09
C GLU A 208 -32.00 -9.22 -7.03
N ASN A 209 -31.13 -10.14 -7.44
CA ASN A 209 -31.51 -11.27 -8.29
C ASN A 209 -32.57 -12.15 -7.61
N THR A 210 -32.42 -12.45 -6.32
CA THR A 210 -33.42 -13.21 -5.56
C THR A 210 -34.76 -12.48 -5.47
N LEU A 211 -34.74 -11.16 -5.30
CA LEU A 211 -35.95 -10.32 -5.27
C LEU A 211 -36.63 -10.29 -6.64
N LEU A 212 -35.86 -10.15 -7.72
CA LEU A 212 -36.38 -10.25 -9.10
C LEU A 212 -37.04 -11.61 -9.35
N HIS A 213 -36.40 -12.72 -8.93
CA HIS A 213 -37.01 -14.04 -9.03
C HIS A 213 -38.29 -14.15 -8.20
N ARG A 214 -38.33 -13.57 -6.99
CA ARG A 214 -39.57 -13.53 -6.20
C ARG A 214 -40.65 -12.71 -6.89
N ASP A 215 -40.34 -11.54 -7.43
CA ASP A 215 -41.30 -10.69 -8.14
C ASP A 215 -41.89 -11.42 -9.35
N ILE A 216 -41.04 -12.05 -10.17
CA ILE A 216 -41.48 -12.86 -11.31
C ILE A 216 -42.40 -13.99 -10.84
N ASN A 217 -42.04 -14.70 -9.77
CA ASN A 217 -42.87 -15.78 -9.23
C ASN A 217 -44.22 -15.28 -8.69
N LEU A 218 -44.26 -14.11 -8.05
CA LEU A 218 -45.50 -13.49 -7.59
C LEU A 218 -46.39 -13.10 -8.77
N ARG A 219 -45.83 -12.42 -9.77
CA ARG A 219 -46.55 -12.08 -11.01
C ARG A 219 -47.08 -13.32 -11.73
N LEU A 220 -46.31 -14.40 -11.75
CA LEU A 220 -46.73 -15.67 -12.34
C LEU A 220 -47.91 -16.27 -11.57
N LYS A 221 -47.85 -16.30 -10.23
CA LYS A 221 -48.96 -16.76 -9.39
C LYS A 221 -50.21 -15.91 -9.55
N ASP A 222 -50.07 -14.59 -9.58
CA ASP A 222 -51.17 -13.66 -9.80
C ASP A 222 -51.80 -13.86 -11.19
N CYS A 223 -50.97 -14.01 -12.22
CA CYS A 223 -51.42 -14.32 -13.57
C CYS A 223 -52.16 -15.66 -13.62
N ASN A 224 -51.59 -16.71 -13.02
CA ASN A 224 -52.21 -18.02 -12.96
C ASN A 224 -53.56 -18.00 -12.22
N ASN A 225 -53.64 -17.31 -11.08
CA ASN A 225 -54.90 -17.13 -10.36
C ASN A 225 -55.92 -16.32 -11.18
N LYS A 226 -55.48 -15.26 -11.87
CA LYS A 226 -56.33 -14.46 -12.75
C LYS A 226 -56.84 -15.28 -13.95
N ILE A 227 -56.00 -16.13 -14.53
CA ILE A 227 -56.38 -17.07 -15.60
C ILE A 227 -57.39 -18.09 -15.05
N GLY A 228 -57.10 -18.73 -13.92
CA GLY A 228 -57.99 -19.72 -13.31
C GLY A 228 -59.36 -19.15 -12.95
N THR A 229 -59.40 -17.97 -12.33
CA THR A 229 -60.66 -17.28 -12.01
C THR A 229 -61.42 -16.83 -13.26
N LYS A 230 -60.74 -16.30 -14.28
CA LYS A 230 -61.37 -15.95 -15.56
C LYS A 230 -61.91 -17.18 -16.28
N ILE A 231 -61.10 -18.22 -16.47
CA ILE A 231 -61.51 -19.46 -17.17
C ILE A 231 -62.64 -20.14 -16.41
N ASN A 232 -62.51 -20.34 -15.10
CA ASN A 232 -63.58 -20.96 -14.31
C ASN A 232 -64.84 -20.10 -14.27
N GLY A 233 -64.69 -18.77 -14.22
CA GLY A 233 -65.81 -17.83 -14.32
C GLY A 233 -66.53 -17.90 -15.66
N HIS A 234 -65.77 -17.91 -16.77
CA HIS A 234 -66.32 -18.06 -18.12
C HIS A 234 -66.97 -19.42 -18.33
N ILE A 235 -66.32 -20.52 -17.97
CA ILE A 235 -66.86 -21.88 -18.08
C ILE A 235 -68.12 -22.04 -17.22
N LYS A 236 -68.10 -21.57 -15.97
CA LYS A 236 -69.28 -21.62 -15.10
C LYS A 236 -70.43 -20.80 -15.66
N SER A 237 -70.16 -19.60 -16.17
CA SER A 237 -71.17 -18.75 -16.81
C SER A 237 -71.74 -19.37 -18.09
N GLU A 238 -70.90 -20.02 -18.91
CA GLU A 238 -71.34 -20.73 -20.12
C GLU A 238 -72.19 -21.94 -19.78
N ILE A 239 -71.82 -22.73 -18.76
CA ILE A 239 -72.62 -23.85 -18.26
C ILE A 239 -73.98 -23.36 -17.72
N GLU A 240 -73.99 -22.25 -16.99
CA GLU A 240 -75.21 -21.67 -16.43
C GLU A 240 -76.12 -21.12 -17.54
N ASN A 241 -75.54 -20.50 -18.57
CA ASN A 241 -76.25 -20.07 -19.77
C ASN A 241 -76.83 -21.27 -20.55
N LEU A 242 -76.07 -22.35 -20.71
CA LEU A 242 -76.54 -23.59 -21.34
C LEU A 242 -77.70 -24.22 -20.56
N ARG A 243 -77.63 -24.23 -19.22
CA ARG A 243 -78.74 -24.71 -18.37
C ARG A 243 -79.99 -23.84 -18.52
N TRP A 244 -79.82 -22.52 -18.57
CA TRP A 244 -80.92 -21.57 -18.78
C TRP A 244 -81.61 -21.78 -20.14
N GLN A 245 -80.82 -21.96 -21.19
CA GLN A 245 -81.37 -22.17 -22.54
C GLN A 245 -82.04 -23.55 -22.67
N THR A 246 -81.47 -24.59 -22.05
CA THR A 246 -82.03 -25.96 -22.11
C THR A 246 -83.37 -26.07 -21.38
N THR A 247 -83.50 -25.44 -20.20
CA THR A 247 -84.77 -25.44 -19.46
C THR A 247 -85.85 -24.65 -20.20
N ARG A 248 -85.50 -23.47 -20.73
CA ARG A 248 -86.43 -22.65 -21.53
C ARG A 248 -86.85 -23.36 -22.82
N SER A 249 -85.92 -23.99 -23.53
CA SER A 249 -86.19 -24.71 -24.78
C SER A 249 -86.97 -26.00 -24.55
N GLY A 250 -86.62 -26.77 -23.51
CA GLY A 250 -87.31 -28.00 -23.14
C GLY A 250 -88.77 -27.77 -22.75
N LEU A 251 -89.06 -26.70 -22.01
CA LEU A 251 -90.43 -26.29 -21.69
C LEU A 251 -91.24 -25.99 -22.96
N LEU A 252 -90.66 -25.27 -23.92
CA LEU A 252 -91.32 -25.00 -25.20
C LEU A 252 -91.57 -26.28 -26.02
N ALA A 253 -90.61 -27.20 -26.05
CA ALA A 253 -90.77 -28.48 -26.75
C ALA A 253 -91.92 -29.32 -26.18
N VAL A 254 -92.06 -29.39 -24.84
CA VAL A 254 -93.17 -30.10 -24.18
C VAL A 254 -94.51 -29.43 -24.47
N LEU A 255 -94.59 -28.10 -24.44
CA LEU A 255 -95.83 -27.38 -24.79
C LEU A 255 -96.25 -27.63 -26.24
N ILE A 256 -95.28 -27.61 -27.17
CA ILE A 256 -95.52 -27.93 -28.59
C ILE A 256 -96.01 -29.37 -28.73
N LEU A 257 -95.38 -30.33 -28.05
CA LEU A 257 -95.80 -31.75 -28.07
C LEU A 257 -97.27 -31.90 -27.62
N VAL A 258 -97.65 -31.29 -26.50
CA VAL A 258 -99.02 -31.34 -25.99
C VAL A 258 -100.01 -30.72 -26.99
N PHE A 259 -99.65 -29.57 -27.58
CA PHE A 259 -100.47 -28.93 -28.60
C PHE A 259 -100.60 -29.78 -29.88
N PHE A 260 -99.53 -30.46 -30.29
CA PHE A 260 -99.54 -31.40 -31.42
C PHE A 260 -100.41 -32.62 -31.14
N ILE A 261 -100.35 -33.20 -29.93
CA ILE A 261 -101.22 -34.31 -29.54
C ILE A 261 -102.68 -33.85 -29.54
N MET A 262 -102.99 -32.70 -28.94
CA MET A 262 -104.35 -32.14 -28.94
C MET A 262 -104.84 -31.83 -30.37
N SER A 263 -103.98 -31.31 -31.23
CA SER A 263 -104.28 -31.05 -32.63
C SER A 263 -104.47 -32.35 -33.40
N GLY A 264 -103.58 -33.32 -33.24
CA GLY A 264 -103.64 -34.64 -33.89
C GLY A 264 -104.87 -35.44 -33.49
N VAL A 265 -105.24 -35.45 -32.20
CA VAL A 265 -106.50 -36.05 -31.73
C VAL A 265 -107.69 -35.28 -32.28
N SER A 266 -107.62 -33.95 -32.34
CA SER A 266 -108.71 -33.16 -32.92
C SER A 266 -108.86 -33.43 -34.42
N ILE A 267 -107.77 -33.48 -35.20
CA ILE A 267 -107.71 -33.90 -36.62
C ILE A 267 -108.25 -35.33 -36.76
N SER A 268 -107.79 -36.27 -35.94
CA SER A 268 -108.25 -37.66 -35.96
C SER A 268 -109.75 -37.77 -35.67
N LYS A 269 -110.30 -36.98 -34.73
CA LYS A 269 -111.75 -36.91 -34.50
C LYS A 269 -112.51 -36.36 -35.71
N ARG A 270 -111.98 -35.37 -36.45
CA ARG A 270 -112.61 -34.89 -37.70
C ARG A 270 -112.57 -35.97 -38.78
N ILE A 271 -111.46 -36.68 -38.92
CA ILE A 271 -111.27 -37.73 -39.95
C ILE A 271 -112.07 -39.01 -39.61
N ASN A 272 -112.18 -39.41 -38.34
CA ASN A 272 -112.98 -40.57 -37.93
C ASN A 272 -114.50 -40.33 -38.02
N THR A 273 -114.94 -39.07 -38.10
CA THR A 273 -116.36 -38.75 -38.36
C THR A 273 -116.73 -38.98 -39.84
N GLU A 274 -115.75 -39.32 -40.70
CA GLU A 274 -115.93 -39.63 -42.12
C GLU A 274 -115.51 -41.07 -42.48
N ASN A 275 -115.51 -42.00 -41.52
CA ASN A 275 -115.16 -43.40 -41.79
C ASN A 275 -116.39 -44.25 -42.13
N GLY A 276 -116.54 -44.57 -43.41
CA GLY A 276 -117.45 -45.59 -43.89
C GLY A 276 -116.83 -46.45 -45.00
N LYS A 277 -115.81 -47.27 -44.70
CA LYS A 277 -115.67 -48.69 -45.11
C LYS A 277 -114.28 -49.29 -44.73
N PRO A 278 -114.20 -50.62 -44.45
CA PRO A 278 -113.08 -51.25 -43.72
C PRO A 278 -112.15 -52.18 -44.53
N VAL A 279 -110.88 -52.24 -44.10
CA VAL A 279 -109.95 -53.40 -43.90
C VAL A 279 -109.51 -54.29 -45.09
N GLU A 280 -108.18 -54.50 -45.22
CA GLU A 280 -107.42 -55.78 -45.28
C GLU A 280 -105.94 -55.46 -45.66
N VAL A 281 -104.94 -55.31 -44.76
CA VAL A 281 -104.14 -56.26 -43.94
C VAL A 281 -103.55 -57.47 -44.69
N ILE A 282 -102.29 -57.34 -45.16
CA ILE A 282 -101.37 -58.49 -45.28
C ILE A 282 -100.07 -58.13 -44.55
N LEU A 283 -99.83 -58.90 -43.49
CA LEU A 283 -98.72 -58.86 -42.56
C LEU A 283 -97.69 -59.89 -43.04
N HIS A 284 -96.43 -59.51 -43.26
CA HIS A 284 -95.33 -60.46 -43.32
C HIS A 284 -94.37 -60.14 -42.18
N THR A 285 -94.55 -60.88 -41.09
CA THR A 285 -93.70 -60.92 -39.89
C THR A 285 -92.54 -61.89 -40.11
N VAL A 286 -91.31 -61.48 -39.82
CA VAL A 286 -90.41 -62.18 -38.86
C VAL A 286 -89.48 -61.11 -38.28
N ASP A 287 -89.51 -61.06 -36.96
CA ASP A 287 -88.83 -60.16 -36.02
C ASP A 287 -87.53 -60.81 -35.46
N PRO A 288 -86.75 -60.13 -34.59
CA PRO A 288 -85.28 -60.07 -34.64
C PRO A 288 -84.55 -60.59 -33.36
N GLU A 289 -83.40 -59.98 -33.03
CA GLU A 289 -82.56 -60.04 -31.79
C GLU A 289 -81.49 -61.13 -31.68
N GLU A 290 -80.30 -60.93 -31.07
CA GLU A 290 -79.40 -59.81 -30.72
C GLU A 290 -78.17 -60.41 -29.98
N SER A 291 -77.11 -59.62 -29.78
CA SER A 291 -76.14 -59.64 -28.65
C SER A 291 -75.01 -60.72 -28.61
N ASP A 292 -73.75 -60.51 -28.16
CA ASP A 292 -72.99 -59.37 -27.62
C ASP A 292 -71.47 -59.72 -27.51
N LEU A 293 -70.63 -58.70 -27.25
CA LEU A 293 -69.44 -58.65 -26.37
C LEU A 293 -68.01 -59.12 -26.82
N GLU A 294 -67.15 -58.11 -27.07
CA GLU A 294 -65.95 -57.69 -26.30
C GLU A 294 -64.82 -58.66 -25.84
N SER A 295 -63.57 -58.40 -26.31
CA SER A 295 -62.28 -58.48 -25.58
C SER A 295 -61.12 -58.10 -26.52
N LEU A 296 -60.40 -56.97 -26.39
CA LEU A 296 -59.20 -56.65 -25.58
C LEU A 296 -57.88 -57.41 -25.89
N LEU A 297 -56.80 -56.60 -25.96
CA LEU A 297 -55.34 -56.85 -25.83
C LEU A 297 -54.48 -57.15 -27.07
N SER A 298 -53.61 -56.19 -27.43
CA SER A 298 -52.14 -56.33 -27.31
C SER A 298 -51.42 -54.97 -27.43
N ASP A 299 -50.85 -54.52 -26.30
CA ASP A 299 -49.42 -54.21 -26.05
C ASP A 299 -48.63 -53.42 -27.13
N ASP A 300 -48.25 -52.17 -26.84
CA ASP A 300 -46.98 -51.73 -26.21
C ASP A 300 -45.78 -51.73 -27.18
N GLU A 301 -45.28 -50.54 -27.54
CA GLU A 301 -43.83 -50.32 -27.46
C GLU A 301 -43.46 -48.85 -27.17
N GLN A 302 -42.51 -48.72 -26.25
CA GLN A 302 -42.09 -47.51 -25.55
C GLN A 302 -41.04 -46.71 -26.34
N GLY A 303 -41.29 -45.40 -26.47
CA GLY A 303 -40.28 -44.41 -26.85
C GLY A 303 -39.40 -44.01 -25.66
N ASN A 304 -38.31 -44.76 -25.49
CA ASN A 304 -37.03 -44.45 -24.84
C ASN A 304 -36.85 -43.08 -24.14
N VAL A 305 -36.66 -43.14 -22.82
CA VAL A 305 -36.01 -42.14 -21.98
C VAL A 305 -34.49 -42.35 -22.02
N ARG A 306 -33.73 -41.39 -22.56
CA ARG A 306 -32.28 -41.28 -22.29
C ARG A 306 -31.98 -40.08 -21.40
N SER A 307 -31.87 -40.39 -20.11
CA SER A 307 -31.36 -39.54 -19.05
C SER A 307 -29.88 -39.19 -19.31
N GLY A 308 -29.60 -37.89 -19.47
CA GLY A 308 -28.25 -37.32 -19.47
C GLY A 308 -27.78 -37.11 -18.04
N LYS A 309 -26.83 -37.94 -17.60
CA LYS A 309 -26.21 -37.88 -16.27
C LYS A 309 -25.05 -36.87 -16.34
N ASN A 310 -25.26 -35.67 -15.79
CA ASN A 310 -24.19 -34.74 -15.44
C ASN A 310 -23.81 -34.98 -13.98
N ASN A 311 -22.56 -35.38 -13.73
CA ASN A 311 -21.95 -35.36 -12.42
C ASN A 311 -20.71 -34.46 -12.48
N ASN A 312 -20.93 -33.18 -12.14
CA ASN A 312 -20.40 -32.50 -10.97
C ASN A 312 -18.91 -32.75 -10.66
N ALA A 313 -18.14 -31.72 -10.95
CA ALA A 313 -16.88 -31.40 -10.31
C ALA A 313 -17.05 -31.22 -8.79
N SER A 314 -16.09 -31.75 -8.02
CA SER A 314 -15.53 -31.12 -6.82
C SER A 314 -14.38 -31.97 -6.31
N SER A 315 -13.14 -31.45 -6.39
CA SER A 315 -12.29 -31.34 -5.20
C SER A 315 -11.04 -30.51 -5.54
N CYS A 316 -10.99 -29.33 -4.94
CA CYS A 316 -9.78 -28.92 -4.22
C CYS A 316 -9.62 -29.80 -2.97
#